data_AF-A0A0C3B2M7-F1
#
_entry.id   AF-A0A0C3B2M7-F1
#
_cell.length_a   1.000
_cell.length_b   1.000
_cell.length_c   1.000
_cell.angle_alpha   90.00
_cell.angle_beta   90.00
_cell.angle_gamma   90.00
#
_symmetry.space_group_name_H-M   'P 1'
#
loop_
_entity.id
_entity.type
_entity.pdbx_description
1 polymer ?
#
loop_
_entity_poly.entity_id
_entity_poly.type
_entity_poly.pdbx_seq_one_letter_code
_entity_poly.pdbx_strand_id
1 'polypeptide(L)'
;MASPSPATIRLPDILSAMDKFELRTHPDEREVTRASNEWFNSYNMMPAPIFEKFVKCEFGLMTAMSYPDTDATRLRITADYMSILFAYDDLMDLPSSDLMHDRIASSKAAKIMMQVLTHPHKFKPVPGLPVATAFHDFWTRFCATSTKSMQKRFTETTYEYVMAVKNQVGNRQSSVCPSIEEYVSLRRDTSAIKVTYACIEYCLNIDVPDEAFYHPSLAALQEAGNDILSWANDVYSFDNEQCSGDCHNLIAVVAINKNITVQAAMEYAMGMIDSAIARFFEECANVPSFGPDVDPKVQAYIKGVELYLSGSVYWHLESERYFGPRVKHVKDTLMVELRPLDEGAKPAFNLIYKLPSNLTSNVLAAVTPTTKTPEPVPVAAAPTVAPSPPPRGSSNSSTGTVRASPVQHEIHAPTPISPFNPNFPTSNPNMMPPPSYEQQRVFAQFMAAQLEDKMRAEQQWQVPQYYSAPQSPYQPQQQQQLTKARQNSLMEAILNRPTSELTNILVIASVLMASSPLALIPFVPLLVLLLYPEAPAVLLA
;
A
#
# COMPACT_ATOMS: atom_id res chain seq x y z
N MET A 1 -34.30 -14.24 24.32
CA MET A 1 -34.10 -14.22 22.86
C MET A 1 -32.97 -15.19 22.57
N ALA A 2 -33.17 -16.18 21.70
CA ALA A 2 -32.07 -17.05 21.29
C ALA A 2 -30.99 -16.19 20.61
N SER A 3 -29.73 -16.35 21.00
CA SER A 3 -28.62 -15.74 20.27
C SER A 3 -28.74 -16.16 18.80
N PRO A 4 -28.69 -15.23 17.83
CA PRO A 4 -28.74 -15.60 16.42
C PRO A 4 -27.60 -16.58 16.13
N SER A 5 -27.89 -17.69 15.44
CA SER A 5 -26.85 -18.63 15.00
C SER A 5 -25.78 -17.89 14.21
N PRO A 6 -24.48 -18.21 14.39
CA PRO A 6 -23.42 -17.56 13.66
C PRO A 6 -23.65 -17.73 12.16
N ALA A 7 -23.53 -16.64 11.43
CA ALA A 7 -23.70 -16.68 9.98
C ALA A 7 -22.59 -17.51 9.36
N THR A 8 -22.96 -18.41 8.46
CA THR A 8 -22.01 -19.29 7.77
C THR A 8 -21.85 -18.83 6.33
N ILE A 9 -20.61 -18.77 5.86
CA ILE A 9 -20.25 -18.52 4.47
C ILE A 9 -19.48 -19.71 3.90
N ARG A 10 -19.52 -19.87 2.58
CA ARG A 10 -18.69 -20.80 1.84
C ARG A 10 -17.61 -20.03 1.08
N LEU A 11 -16.35 -20.34 1.36
CA LEU A 11 -15.21 -19.83 0.61
C LEU A 11 -15.24 -20.38 -0.83
N PRO A 12 -14.87 -19.58 -1.84
CA PRO A 12 -14.62 -20.10 -3.17
C PRO A 12 -13.42 -21.05 -3.14
N ASP A 13 -13.41 -22.02 -4.05
CA ASP A 13 -12.33 -23.00 -4.17
C ASP A 13 -11.15 -22.41 -4.97
N ILE A 14 -10.43 -21.48 -4.34
CA ILE A 14 -9.29 -20.79 -4.97
C ILE A 14 -8.15 -21.79 -5.22
N LEU A 15 -7.94 -22.79 -4.35
CA LEU A 15 -6.87 -23.79 -4.53
C LEU A 15 -7.01 -24.53 -5.86
N SER A 16 -8.22 -24.95 -6.23
CA SER A 16 -8.46 -25.58 -7.54
C SER A 16 -8.13 -24.66 -8.71
N ALA A 17 -8.35 -23.34 -8.60
CA ALA A 17 -7.92 -22.39 -9.64
C ALA A 17 -6.39 -22.23 -9.71
N MET A 18 -5.72 -22.43 -8.57
CA MET A 18 -4.26 -22.39 -8.48
C MET A 18 -3.55 -23.64 -9.01
N ASP A 19 -4.26 -24.74 -9.34
CA ASP A 19 -3.67 -25.97 -9.91
C ASP A 19 -2.92 -25.75 -11.24
N LYS A 20 -3.13 -24.60 -11.88
CA LYS A 20 -2.38 -24.15 -13.06
C LYS A 20 -0.94 -23.76 -12.74
N PHE A 21 -0.65 -23.46 -11.48
CA PHE A 21 0.66 -23.08 -10.98
C PHE A 21 1.26 -24.26 -10.22
N GLU A 22 2.52 -24.54 -10.48
CA GLU A 22 3.26 -25.56 -9.75
C GLU A 22 3.41 -25.17 -8.28
N LEU A 23 3.20 -26.12 -7.36
CA LEU A 23 3.47 -25.96 -5.93
C LEU A 23 4.67 -26.81 -5.52
N ARG A 24 5.63 -26.19 -4.84
CA ARG A 24 6.79 -26.86 -4.25
C ARG A 24 7.07 -26.27 -2.87
N THR A 25 7.94 -26.94 -2.11
CA THR A 25 8.45 -26.45 -0.83
C THR A 25 9.94 -26.70 -0.77
N HIS A 26 10.71 -25.72 -0.31
CA HIS A 26 12.15 -25.88 -0.13
C HIS A 26 12.46 -27.01 0.88
N PRO A 27 13.46 -27.88 0.63
CA PRO A 27 13.77 -29.02 1.50
C PRO A 27 14.17 -28.65 2.93
N ASP A 28 14.83 -27.50 3.11
CA ASP A 28 15.28 -27.00 4.42
C ASP A 28 14.22 -26.19 5.18
N GLU A 29 12.95 -26.23 4.75
CA GLU A 29 11.84 -25.47 5.34
C GLU A 29 11.85 -25.52 6.87
N ARG A 30 11.80 -26.71 7.47
CA ARG A 30 11.67 -26.88 8.93
C ARG A 30 12.79 -26.22 9.70
N GLU A 31 14.02 -26.37 9.22
CA GLU A 31 15.20 -25.83 9.89
C GLU A 31 15.24 -24.30 9.75
N VAL A 32 14.91 -23.78 8.57
CA VAL A 32 14.81 -22.33 8.35
C VAL A 32 13.68 -21.72 9.18
N THR A 33 12.49 -22.33 9.22
CA THR A 33 11.35 -21.91 10.02
C THR A 33 11.72 -21.86 11.50
N ARG A 34 12.28 -22.95 12.05
CA ARG A 34 12.73 -23.02 13.45
C ARG A 34 13.70 -21.89 13.78
N ALA A 35 14.74 -21.76 12.98
CA ALA A 35 15.80 -20.83 13.27
C ALA A 35 15.33 -19.37 13.07
N SER A 36 14.41 -19.11 12.13
CA SER A 36 13.78 -17.79 11.91
C SER A 36 12.94 -17.36 13.11
N ASN A 37 12.12 -18.28 13.62
CA ASN A 37 11.33 -18.07 14.84
C ASN A 37 12.23 -17.76 16.06
N GLU A 38 13.33 -18.50 16.24
CA GLU A 38 14.29 -18.26 17.34
C GLU A 38 14.93 -16.87 17.27
N TRP A 39 15.35 -16.45 16.07
CA TRP A 39 15.91 -15.12 15.84
C TRP A 39 14.86 -14.03 16.08
N PHE A 40 13.65 -14.20 15.56
CA PHE A 40 12.57 -13.23 15.72
C PHE A 40 12.21 -13.04 17.20
N ASN A 41 12.13 -14.13 17.97
CA ASN A 41 11.88 -14.10 19.41
C ASN A 41 12.99 -13.38 20.20
N SER A 42 14.25 -13.45 19.73
CA SER A 42 15.39 -12.82 20.43
C SER A 42 15.27 -11.29 20.55
N TYR A 43 14.48 -10.64 19.68
CA TYR A 43 14.19 -9.21 19.73
C TYR A 43 13.08 -8.86 20.73
N ASN A 44 12.44 -9.84 21.36
CA ASN A 44 11.34 -9.67 22.30
C ASN A 44 10.24 -8.75 21.74
N MET A 45 9.88 -8.93 20.47
CA MET A 45 8.91 -8.05 19.79
C MET A 45 7.51 -8.15 20.39
N MET A 46 7.18 -9.31 20.94
CA MET A 46 5.87 -9.61 21.48
C MET A 46 6.00 -10.54 22.71
N PRO A 47 5.05 -10.48 23.65
CA PRO A 47 4.98 -11.42 24.78
C PRO A 47 4.88 -12.88 24.33
N ALA A 48 5.38 -13.80 25.15
CA ALA A 48 5.43 -15.23 24.83
C ALA A 48 4.10 -15.84 24.36
N PRO A 49 2.92 -15.56 24.97
CA PRO A 49 1.65 -16.12 24.48
C PRO A 49 1.23 -15.61 23.10
N ILE A 50 1.64 -14.40 22.72
CA ILE A 50 1.39 -13.84 21.39
C ILE A 50 2.38 -14.46 20.41
N PHE A 51 3.65 -14.63 20.81
CA PHE A 51 4.66 -15.31 20.02
C PHE A 51 4.29 -16.76 19.71
N GLU A 52 3.72 -17.51 20.66
CA GLU A 52 3.22 -18.87 20.43
C GLU A 52 2.14 -18.94 19.34
N LYS A 53 1.28 -17.92 19.24
CA LYS A 53 0.31 -17.81 18.14
C LYS A 53 0.99 -17.41 16.83
N PHE A 54 1.95 -16.49 16.89
CA PHE A 54 2.72 -16.05 15.73
C PHE A 54 3.48 -17.21 15.05
N VAL A 55 4.07 -18.12 15.83
CA VAL A 55 4.75 -19.31 15.31
C VAL A 55 3.80 -20.19 14.50
N LYS A 56 2.54 -20.34 14.94
CA LYS A 56 1.51 -21.12 14.24
C LYS A 56 0.99 -20.45 12.97
N CYS A 57 1.39 -19.20 12.70
CA CYS A 57 1.15 -18.59 11.40
C CYS A 57 2.06 -19.20 10.32
N GLU A 58 3.11 -19.95 10.67
CA GLU A 58 3.93 -20.71 9.72
C GLU A 58 4.54 -19.83 8.60
N PHE A 59 5.06 -18.65 8.93
CA PHE A 59 5.67 -17.73 7.94
C PHE A 59 6.94 -18.30 7.28
N GLY A 60 7.66 -19.16 7.99
CA GLY A 60 8.78 -19.90 7.40
C GLY A 60 8.33 -20.89 6.32
N LEU A 61 7.24 -21.63 6.56
CA LEU A 61 6.61 -22.49 5.56
C LEU A 61 6.11 -21.69 4.35
N MET A 62 5.45 -20.55 4.58
CA MET A 62 5.06 -19.63 3.50
C MET A 62 6.27 -19.29 2.62
N THR A 63 7.36 -18.87 3.26
CA THR A 63 8.59 -18.49 2.57
C THR A 63 9.17 -19.67 1.78
N ALA A 64 9.21 -20.87 2.37
CA ALA A 64 9.75 -22.06 1.72
C ALA A 64 8.90 -22.53 0.52
N MET A 65 7.58 -22.29 0.54
CA MET A 65 6.71 -22.58 -0.59
C MET A 65 6.80 -21.52 -1.68
N SER A 66 7.00 -20.27 -1.29
CA SER A 66 7.07 -19.13 -2.21
C SER A 66 8.43 -18.98 -2.90
N TYR A 67 9.52 -19.47 -2.31
CA TYR A 67 10.88 -19.40 -2.88
C TYR A 67 11.58 -20.77 -2.85
N PRO A 68 11.02 -21.82 -3.48
CA PRO A 68 11.51 -23.19 -3.30
C PRO A 68 12.86 -23.47 -3.96
N ASP A 69 13.30 -22.65 -4.91
CA ASP A 69 14.55 -22.81 -5.69
C ASP A 69 15.74 -22.00 -5.15
N THR A 70 15.56 -21.30 -4.04
CA THR A 70 16.61 -20.50 -3.41
C THR A 70 17.64 -21.38 -2.70
N ASP A 71 18.77 -20.82 -2.27
CA ASP A 71 19.66 -21.50 -1.32
C ASP A 71 19.22 -21.26 0.14
N ALA A 72 19.62 -22.15 1.05
CA ALA A 72 19.24 -22.07 2.46
C ALA A 72 19.60 -20.75 3.16
N THR A 73 20.68 -20.08 2.74
CA THR A 73 21.12 -18.80 3.35
C THR A 73 20.16 -17.69 2.96
N ARG A 74 19.84 -17.59 1.67
CA ARG A 74 18.88 -16.62 1.14
C ARG A 74 17.46 -16.92 1.60
N LEU A 75 17.06 -18.19 1.65
CA LEU A 75 15.77 -18.59 2.22
C LEU A 75 15.64 -18.05 3.64
N ARG A 76 16.70 -18.23 4.44
CA ARG A 76 16.69 -17.81 5.83
C ARG A 76 16.57 -16.30 6.00
N ILE A 77 17.31 -15.54 5.21
CA ILE A 77 17.23 -14.06 5.22
C ILE A 77 15.83 -13.60 4.79
N THR A 78 15.24 -14.22 3.76
CA THR A 78 13.89 -13.91 3.30
C THR A 78 12.82 -14.30 4.33
N ALA A 79 12.97 -15.43 5.03
CA ALA A 79 12.03 -15.88 6.06
C ALA A 79 11.98 -14.93 7.26
N ASP A 80 13.15 -14.41 7.66
CA ASP A 80 13.26 -13.38 8.70
C ASP A 80 12.51 -12.10 8.27
N TYR A 81 12.64 -11.70 7.00
CA TYR A 81 11.89 -10.58 6.46
C TYR A 81 10.38 -10.82 6.41
N MET A 82 9.93 -12.00 5.99
CA MET A 82 8.49 -12.32 5.98
C MET A 82 7.90 -12.20 7.40
N SER A 83 8.63 -12.64 8.42
CA SER A 83 8.22 -12.47 9.82
C SER A 83 8.18 -11.00 10.24
N ILE A 84 9.16 -10.18 9.85
CA ILE A 84 9.17 -8.73 10.09
C ILE A 84 7.97 -8.06 9.39
N LEU A 85 7.69 -8.44 8.14
CA LEU A 85 6.63 -7.86 7.33
C LEU A 85 5.27 -8.04 8.01
N PHE A 86 4.92 -9.28 8.38
CA PHE A 86 3.65 -9.54 9.09
C PHE A 86 3.60 -8.92 10.48
N ALA A 87 4.72 -8.87 11.21
CA ALA A 87 4.75 -8.19 12.50
C ALA A 87 4.53 -6.66 12.36
N TYR A 88 5.08 -6.06 11.31
CA TYR A 88 4.84 -4.64 11.01
C TYR A 88 3.40 -4.41 10.56
N ASP A 89 2.85 -5.28 9.71
CA ASP A 89 1.46 -5.25 9.27
C ASP A 89 0.48 -5.32 10.46
N ASP A 90 0.67 -6.31 11.35
CA ASP A 90 -0.14 -6.48 12.56
C ASP A 90 -0.04 -5.23 13.48
N LEU A 91 1.12 -4.59 13.56
CA LEU A 91 1.29 -3.32 14.29
C LEU A 91 0.51 -2.17 13.64
N MET A 92 0.31 -2.16 12.33
CA MET A 92 -0.40 -1.09 11.63
C MET A 92 -1.92 -1.32 11.57
N ASP A 93 -2.35 -2.58 11.70
CA ASP A 93 -3.73 -2.99 11.40
C ASP A 93 -4.51 -3.56 12.58
N LEU A 94 -3.87 -4.01 13.66
CA LEU A 94 -4.60 -4.53 14.80
C LEU A 94 -5.26 -3.42 15.62
N PRO A 95 -6.56 -3.56 15.99
CA PRO A 95 -7.28 -2.59 16.82
C PRO A 95 -6.60 -2.27 18.15
N SER A 96 -5.83 -3.22 18.70
CA SER A 96 -5.07 -3.08 19.93
C SER A 96 -3.78 -2.26 19.79
N SER A 97 -3.38 -1.89 18.57
CA SER A 97 -2.16 -1.14 18.32
C SER A 97 -2.39 0.36 18.31
N ASP A 98 -1.58 1.09 19.08
CA ASP A 98 -1.58 2.55 19.06
C ASP A 98 -1.25 3.11 17.65
N LEU A 99 -0.43 2.39 16.87
CA LEU A 99 -0.02 2.83 15.53
C LEU A 99 -1.16 2.82 14.51
N MET A 100 -2.14 1.94 14.68
CA MET A 100 -3.33 1.89 13.83
C MET A 100 -4.17 3.17 13.97
N HIS A 101 -4.24 3.73 15.18
CA HIS A 101 -5.11 4.88 15.49
C HIS A 101 -4.38 6.22 15.50
N ASP A 102 -3.05 6.21 15.63
CA ASP A 102 -2.22 7.41 15.70
C ASP A 102 -1.43 7.66 14.40
N ARG A 103 -1.90 8.65 13.63
CA ARG A 103 -1.24 9.12 12.38
C ARG A 103 0.18 9.64 12.59
N ILE A 104 0.47 10.22 13.75
CA ILE A 104 1.80 10.76 14.08
C ILE A 104 2.75 9.61 14.38
N ALA A 105 2.31 8.65 15.20
CA ALA A 105 3.11 7.49 15.55
C ALA A 105 3.38 6.57 14.34
N SER A 106 2.36 6.27 13.52
CA SER A 106 2.52 5.55 12.24
C SER A 106 3.47 6.27 11.28
N SER A 107 3.33 7.60 11.14
CA SER A 107 4.26 8.40 10.32
C SER A 107 5.69 8.35 10.84
N LYS A 108 5.89 8.28 12.16
CA LYS A 108 7.21 8.14 12.77
C LYS A 108 7.80 6.75 12.52
N ALA A 109 6.99 5.69 12.68
CA ALA A 109 7.40 4.32 12.37
C ALA A 109 7.82 4.18 10.89
N ALA A 110 7.00 4.68 9.97
CA ALA A 110 7.30 4.72 8.53
C ALA A 110 8.65 5.40 8.24
N LYS A 111 8.90 6.57 8.84
CA LYS A 111 10.18 7.29 8.69
C LYS A 111 11.36 6.46 9.22
N ILE A 112 11.21 5.76 10.34
CA ILE A 112 12.26 4.92 10.92
C ILE A 112 12.57 3.74 9.99
N MET A 113 11.56 3.05 9.46
CA MET A 113 11.75 1.95 8.50
C MET A 113 12.51 2.43 7.26
N MET A 114 12.17 3.61 6.72
CA MET A 114 12.91 4.17 5.58
C MET A 114 14.33 4.62 5.93
N GLN A 115 14.58 5.06 7.16
CA GLN A 115 15.93 5.38 7.63
C GLN A 115 16.81 4.14 7.73
N VAL A 116 16.26 2.98 8.10
CA VAL A 116 16.99 1.70 8.07
C VAL A 116 17.51 1.41 6.67
N LEU A 117 16.69 1.62 5.64
CA LEU A 117 17.07 1.34 4.25
C LEU A 117 18.06 2.36 3.68
N THR A 118 17.81 3.65 3.93
CA THR A 118 18.56 4.75 3.30
C THR A 118 19.82 5.15 4.06
N HIS A 119 19.84 4.96 5.38
CA HIS A 119 20.95 5.37 6.27
C HIS A 119 21.24 4.31 7.36
N PRO A 120 21.48 3.04 6.99
CA PRO A 120 21.63 1.95 7.97
C PRO A 120 22.76 2.18 8.98
N HIS A 121 23.82 2.88 8.58
CA HIS A 121 24.96 3.22 9.45
C HIS A 121 24.64 4.26 10.53
N LYS A 122 23.53 5.00 10.41
CA LYS A 122 23.05 5.98 11.40
C LYS A 122 21.95 5.42 12.30
N PHE A 123 21.44 4.24 11.99
CA PHE A 123 20.35 3.64 12.74
C PHE A 123 20.77 3.37 14.19
N LYS A 124 19.83 3.61 15.11
CA LYS A 124 19.95 3.27 16.52
C LYS A 124 18.64 2.59 16.95
N PRO A 125 18.70 1.55 17.80
CA PRO A 125 17.50 0.92 18.33
C PRO A 125 16.54 1.95 18.94
N VAL A 126 15.26 1.86 18.60
CA VAL A 126 14.22 2.78 19.06
C VAL A 126 13.39 2.09 20.15
N PRO A 127 13.34 2.64 21.38
CA PRO A 127 12.48 2.10 22.43
C PRO A 127 11.02 2.05 21.96
N GLY A 128 10.35 0.91 22.19
CA GLY A 128 8.96 0.69 21.76
C GLY A 128 8.78 0.31 20.29
N LEU A 129 9.84 0.16 19.50
CA LEU A 129 9.77 -0.31 18.11
C LEU A 129 10.84 -1.37 17.80
N PRO A 130 10.82 -2.54 18.47
CA PRO A 130 11.84 -3.59 18.28
C PRO A 130 11.88 -4.13 16.85
N VAL A 131 10.75 -4.10 16.13
CA VAL A 131 10.66 -4.49 14.71
C VAL A 131 11.63 -3.70 13.81
N ALA A 132 11.91 -2.42 14.13
CA ALA A 132 12.88 -1.64 13.38
C ALA A 132 14.32 -2.13 13.56
N THR A 133 14.65 -2.65 14.76
CA THR A 133 15.97 -3.22 15.04
C THR A 133 16.17 -4.54 14.29
N ALA A 134 15.15 -5.40 14.27
CA ALA A 134 15.19 -6.62 13.48
C ALA A 134 15.23 -6.34 11.99
N PHE A 135 14.48 -5.35 11.51
CA PHE A 135 14.54 -4.92 10.12
C PHE A 135 15.93 -4.41 9.72
N HIS A 136 16.63 -3.71 10.62
CA HIS A 136 18.02 -3.29 10.41
C HIS A 136 18.99 -4.46 10.32
N ASP A 137 18.84 -5.47 11.18
CA ASP A 137 19.64 -6.70 11.10
C ASP A 137 19.39 -7.46 9.79
N PHE A 138 18.13 -7.67 9.41
CA PHE A 138 17.75 -8.24 8.12
C PHE A 138 18.40 -7.46 6.98
N TRP A 139 18.22 -6.13 6.95
CA TRP A 139 18.72 -5.29 5.86
C TRP A 139 20.24 -5.35 5.74
N THR A 140 20.94 -5.43 6.86
CA THR A 140 22.40 -5.62 6.89
C THR A 140 22.81 -6.94 6.25
N ARG A 141 22.13 -8.05 6.59
CA ARG A 141 22.40 -9.38 6.00
C ARG A 141 21.99 -9.47 4.53
N PHE A 142 20.87 -8.86 4.16
CA PHE A 142 20.41 -8.74 2.78
C PHE A 142 21.44 -7.97 1.94
N CYS A 143 21.91 -6.80 2.40
CA CYS A 143 22.89 -6.00 1.70
C CYS A 143 24.25 -6.69 1.51
N ALA A 144 24.63 -7.58 2.43
CA ALA A 144 25.88 -8.34 2.36
C ALA A 144 25.89 -9.40 1.24
N THR A 145 24.70 -9.81 0.75
CA THR A 145 24.54 -10.94 -0.17
C THR A 145 23.73 -10.60 -1.44
N SER A 146 23.37 -9.33 -1.64
CA SER A 146 22.58 -8.83 -2.76
C SER A 146 23.37 -7.86 -3.64
N THR A 147 22.92 -7.68 -4.88
CA THR A 147 23.47 -6.65 -5.78
C THR A 147 22.85 -5.29 -5.50
N LYS A 148 23.43 -4.22 -6.07
CA LYS A 148 22.87 -2.86 -5.94
C LYS A 148 21.51 -2.71 -6.61
N SER A 149 21.26 -3.44 -7.70
CA SER A 149 19.95 -3.47 -8.37
C SER A 149 18.88 -4.05 -7.44
N MET A 150 19.18 -5.18 -6.79
CA MET A 150 18.27 -5.80 -5.81
C MET A 150 18.00 -4.88 -4.61
N GLN A 151 19.04 -4.24 -4.07
CA GLN A 151 18.90 -3.27 -2.97
C GLN A 151 18.03 -2.08 -3.36
N LYS A 152 18.20 -1.56 -4.59
CA LYS A 152 17.37 -0.48 -5.14
C LYS A 152 15.90 -0.92 -5.22
N ARG A 153 15.60 -2.05 -5.86
CA ARG A 153 14.23 -2.55 -6.05
C ARG A 153 13.53 -2.83 -4.72
N PHE A 154 14.23 -3.45 -3.76
CA PHE A 154 13.68 -3.67 -2.42
C PHE A 154 13.38 -2.35 -1.70
N THR A 155 14.28 -1.35 -1.83
CA THR A 155 14.08 -0.04 -1.20
C THR A 155 12.90 0.72 -1.81
N GLU A 156 12.80 0.74 -3.14
CA GLU A 156 11.72 1.41 -3.88
C GLU A 156 10.35 0.80 -3.53
N THR A 157 10.24 -0.52 -3.60
CA THR A 157 8.99 -1.23 -3.29
C THR A 157 8.61 -1.11 -1.82
N THR A 158 9.58 -1.14 -0.89
CA THR A 158 9.30 -0.91 0.54
C THR A 158 8.81 0.51 0.79
N TYR A 159 9.38 1.51 0.10
CA TYR A 159 8.92 2.89 0.19
C TYR A 159 7.46 3.02 -0.26
N GLU A 160 7.10 2.43 -1.40
CA GLU A 160 5.72 2.41 -1.89
C GLU A 160 4.77 1.81 -0.84
N TYR A 161 5.10 0.62 -0.32
CA TYR A 161 4.29 -0.07 0.69
C TYR A 161 4.11 0.77 1.96
N VAL A 162 5.21 1.24 2.56
CA VAL A 162 5.17 2.01 3.81
C VAL A 162 4.37 3.31 3.66
N MET A 163 4.48 3.97 2.50
CA MET A 163 3.70 5.18 2.21
C MET A 163 2.22 4.88 1.97
N ALA A 164 1.90 3.77 1.30
CA ALA A 164 0.52 3.34 1.07
C ALA A 164 -0.19 2.98 2.38
N VAL A 165 0.42 2.17 3.25
CA VAL A 165 -0.14 1.81 4.56
C VAL A 165 -0.33 3.04 5.45
N LYS A 166 0.63 3.98 5.44
CA LYS A 166 0.45 5.27 6.14
C LYS A 166 -0.77 6.04 5.63
N ASN A 167 -1.04 6.03 4.33
CA ASN A 167 -2.21 6.71 3.77
C ASN A 167 -3.52 5.98 4.10
N GLN A 168 -3.49 4.64 4.14
CA GLN A 168 -4.63 3.80 4.54
C GLN A 168 -5.13 4.10 5.96
N VAL A 169 -4.24 4.35 6.92
CA VAL A 169 -4.61 4.82 8.28
C VAL A 169 -5.48 6.09 8.21
N GLY A 170 -5.17 6.99 7.27
CA GLY A 170 -6.01 8.17 7.02
C GLY A 170 -7.38 7.86 6.46
N ASN A 171 -7.47 6.90 5.53
CA ASN A 171 -8.72 6.52 4.88
C ASN A 171 -9.66 5.80 5.85
N ARG A 172 -9.14 4.97 6.77
CA ARG A 172 -9.94 4.33 7.83
C ARG A 172 -10.69 5.35 8.70
N GLN A 173 -10.13 6.54 8.91
CA GLN A 173 -10.76 7.60 9.70
C GLN A 173 -11.91 8.32 8.99
N SER A 174 -12.03 8.24 7.66
CA SER A 174 -13.09 8.92 6.92
C SER A 174 -14.43 8.17 6.93
N SER A 175 -14.41 6.88 7.28
CA SER A 175 -15.59 5.97 7.28
C SER A 175 -16.34 5.93 5.94
N VAL A 176 -15.70 6.28 4.83
CA VAL A 176 -16.28 6.19 3.48
C VAL A 176 -15.80 4.88 2.83
N CYS A 177 -16.73 4.04 2.41
CA CYS A 177 -16.40 2.87 1.59
C CYS A 177 -15.90 3.34 0.21
N PRO A 178 -14.70 2.92 -0.24
CA PRO A 178 -14.22 3.26 -1.58
C PRO A 178 -15.06 2.55 -2.66
N SER A 179 -14.97 3.02 -3.90
CA SER A 179 -15.39 2.22 -5.06
C SER A 179 -14.51 0.97 -5.20
N ILE A 180 -14.97 -0.01 -5.98
CA ILE A 180 -14.21 -1.25 -6.22
C ILE A 180 -12.88 -0.91 -6.91
N GLU A 181 -12.89 0.02 -7.85
CA GLU A 181 -11.72 0.44 -8.62
C GLU A 181 -10.69 1.19 -7.75
N GLU A 182 -11.15 2.11 -6.89
CA GLU A 182 -10.29 2.79 -5.92
C GLU A 182 -9.67 1.81 -4.93
N TYR A 183 -10.46 0.83 -4.46
CA TYR A 183 -9.96 -0.21 -3.57
C TYR A 183 -8.90 -1.05 -4.24
N VAL A 184 -9.15 -1.58 -5.45
CA VAL A 184 -8.18 -2.41 -6.18
C VAL A 184 -6.87 -1.65 -6.41
N SER A 185 -6.94 -0.39 -6.83
CA SER A 185 -5.75 0.44 -7.03
C SER A 185 -4.95 0.61 -5.75
N LEU A 186 -5.61 0.93 -4.63
CA LEU A 186 -4.94 1.12 -3.35
C LEU A 186 -4.38 -0.21 -2.80
N ARG A 187 -5.14 -1.30 -2.95
CA ARG A 187 -4.80 -2.62 -2.41
C ARG A 187 -3.50 -3.17 -2.99
N ARG A 188 -3.22 -2.90 -4.27
CA ARG A 188 -1.95 -3.29 -4.92
C ARG A 188 -0.72 -2.70 -4.25
N ASP A 189 -0.86 -1.54 -3.62
CA ASP A 189 0.23 -0.86 -2.91
C ASP A 189 0.26 -1.23 -1.41
N THR A 190 -0.88 -1.52 -0.81
CA THR A 190 -0.97 -1.90 0.61
C THR A 190 -0.74 -3.39 0.87
N SER A 191 -0.77 -4.25 -0.14
CA SER A 191 -0.59 -5.72 -0.01
C SER A 191 0.84 -6.19 0.25
N ALA A 192 1.83 -5.30 0.14
CA ALA A 192 3.26 -5.61 0.20
C ALA A 192 3.78 -6.60 -0.87
N ILE A 193 2.94 -7.08 -1.79
CA ILE A 193 3.34 -8.10 -2.78
C ILE A 193 4.51 -7.63 -3.64
N LYS A 194 4.53 -6.34 -4.03
CA LYS A 194 5.66 -5.76 -4.76
C LYS A 194 7.01 -5.94 -4.05
N VAL A 195 7.02 -5.83 -2.72
CA VAL A 195 8.24 -6.00 -1.91
C VAL A 195 8.67 -7.46 -1.92
N THR A 196 7.72 -8.38 -1.83
CA THR A 196 8.01 -9.82 -1.90
C THR A 196 8.51 -10.24 -3.29
N TYR A 197 8.00 -9.63 -4.36
CA TYR A 197 8.53 -9.85 -5.72
C TYR A 197 9.94 -9.31 -5.91
N ALA A 198 10.34 -8.26 -5.20
CA ALA A 198 11.73 -7.81 -5.21
C ALA A 198 12.68 -8.86 -4.57
N CYS A 199 12.18 -9.71 -3.68
CA CYS A 199 12.94 -10.82 -3.10
C CYS A 199 13.14 -12.00 -4.05
N ILE A 200 12.39 -12.11 -5.16
CA ILE A 200 12.52 -13.22 -6.11
C ILE A 200 13.92 -13.22 -6.75
N GLU A 201 14.37 -12.08 -7.27
CA GLU A 201 15.72 -11.96 -7.85
C GLU A 201 16.81 -12.27 -6.84
N TYR A 202 16.63 -11.78 -5.61
CA TYR A 202 17.54 -12.06 -4.51
C TYR A 202 17.65 -13.57 -4.27
N CYS A 203 16.51 -14.24 -4.08
CA CYS A 203 16.43 -15.68 -3.78
C CYS A 203 17.00 -16.54 -4.90
N LEU A 204 16.69 -16.23 -6.15
CA LEU A 204 17.20 -16.95 -7.32
C LEU A 204 18.67 -16.57 -7.65
N ASN A 205 19.22 -15.56 -6.97
CA ASN A 205 20.54 -14.99 -7.24
C ASN A 205 20.72 -14.61 -8.73
N ILE A 206 19.69 -14.00 -9.31
CA ILE A 206 19.67 -13.49 -10.68
C ILE A 206 19.60 -11.96 -10.67
N ASP A 207 20.34 -11.32 -11.57
CA ASP A 207 20.27 -9.86 -11.78
C ASP A 207 19.65 -9.61 -13.16
N VAL A 208 18.34 -9.36 -13.19
CA VAL A 208 17.59 -9.02 -14.39
C VAL A 208 17.89 -7.55 -14.72
N PRO A 209 18.33 -7.21 -15.95
CA PRO A 209 18.58 -5.83 -16.35
C PRO A 209 17.33 -4.96 -16.22
N ASP A 210 17.51 -3.69 -15.86
CA ASP A 210 16.41 -2.72 -15.67
C ASP A 210 15.47 -2.62 -16.90
N GLU A 211 16.01 -2.68 -18.12
CA GLU A 211 15.22 -2.66 -19.35
C GLU A 211 14.19 -3.80 -19.42
N ALA A 212 14.58 -5.00 -18.97
CA ALA A 212 13.67 -6.15 -18.92
C ALA A 212 12.79 -6.13 -17.67
N PHE A 213 13.35 -5.77 -16.52
CA PHE A 213 12.62 -5.75 -15.25
C PHE A 213 11.45 -4.75 -15.26
N TYR A 214 11.67 -3.56 -15.81
CA TYR A 214 10.67 -2.50 -15.90
C TYR A 214 9.89 -2.52 -17.22
N HIS A 215 10.02 -3.57 -18.03
CA HIS A 215 9.25 -3.69 -19.26
C HIS A 215 7.74 -3.77 -18.96
N PRO A 216 6.87 -3.07 -19.72
CA PRO A 216 5.43 -3.05 -19.45
C PRO A 216 4.77 -4.42 -19.30
N SER A 217 5.14 -5.42 -20.12
CA SER A 217 4.57 -6.78 -20.01
C SER A 217 4.95 -7.46 -18.68
N LEU A 218 6.17 -7.25 -18.17
CA LEU A 218 6.60 -7.83 -16.89
C LEU A 218 5.91 -7.11 -15.71
N ALA A 219 5.75 -5.79 -15.81
CA ALA A 219 4.97 -5.03 -14.83
C ALA A 219 3.48 -5.46 -14.84
N ALA A 220 2.90 -5.71 -16.01
CA ALA A 220 1.51 -6.14 -16.15
C ALA A 220 1.27 -7.55 -15.56
N LEU A 221 2.18 -8.51 -15.77
CA LEU A 221 2.06 -9.83 -15.12
C LEU A 221 2.29 -9.75 -13.61
N GLN A 222 3.21 -8.91 -13.14
CA GLN A 222 3.38 -8.68 -11.69
C GLN A 222 2.10 -8.08 -11.09
N GLU A 223 1.45 -7.14 -11.77
CA GLU A 223 0.17 -6.57 -11.34
C GLU A 223 -0.93 -7.62 -11.30
N ALA A 224 -1.06 -8.45 -12.35
CA ALA A 224 -2.03 -9.54 -12.36
C ALA A 224 -1.79 -10.54 -11.23
N GLY A 225 -0.53 -10.88 -10.94
CA GLY A 225 -0.17 -11.72 -9.80
C GLY A 225 -0.50 -11.09 -8.45
N ASN A 226 -0.26 -9.79 -8.30
CA ASN A 226 -0.60 -9.04 -7.08
C ASN A 226 -2.11 -9.05 -6.83
N ASP A 227 -2.91 -8.87 -7.89
CA ASP A 227 -4.37 -8.95 -7.81
C ASP A 227 -4.84 -10.34 -7.33
N ILE A 228 -4.30 -11.42 -7.91
CA ILE A 228 -4.61 -12.80 -7.49
C ILE A 228 -4.36 -12.97 -5.98
N LEU A 229 -3.18 -12.57 -5.51
CA LEU A 229 -2.77 -12.76 -4.12
C LEU A 229 -3.54 -11.88 -3.15
N SER A 230 -3.73 -10.61 -3.50
CA SER A 230 -4.43 -9.67 -2.64
C SER A 230 -5.88 -10.07 -2.47
N TRP A 231 -6.56 -10.46 -3.55
CA TRP A 231 -7.97 -10.85 -3.48
C TRP A 231 -8.17 -12.23 -2.85
N ALA A 232 -7.22 -13.16 -3.05
CA ALA A 232 -7.22 -14.42 -2.31
C ALA A 232 -7.05 -14.16 -0.80
N ASN A 233 -6.13 -13.27 -0.43
CA ASN A 233 -5.97 -12.84 0.95
C ASN A 233 -7.26 -12.25 1.51
N ASP A 234 -7.90 -11.31 0.80
CA ASP A 234 -9.15 -10.67 1.24
C ASP A 234 -10.29 -11.70 1.44
N VAL A 235 -10.37 -12.73 0.60
CA VAL A 235 -11.33 -13.85 0.77
C VAL A 235 -11.06 -14.62 2.06
N TYR A 236 -9.80 -15.02 2.29
CA TYR A 236 -9.43 -15.83 3.46
C TYR A 236 -9.40 -15.03 4.77
N SER A 237 -9.06 -13.75 4.71
CA SER A 237 -8.98 -12.84 5.85
C SER A 237 -10.30 -12.19 6.21
N PHE A 238 -11.33 -12.30 5.37
CA PHE A 238 -12.61 -11.62 5.57
C PHE A 238 -13.19 -11.80 6.98
N ASP A 239 -13.16 -13.01 7.55
CA ASP A 239 -13.68 -13.27 8.90
C ASP A 239 -12.89 -12.53 10.00
N ASN A 240 -11.56 -12.37 9.83
CA ASN A 240 -10.71 -11.59 10.74
C ASN A 240 -11.03 -10.09 10.65
N GLU A 241 -11.29 -9.59 9.45
CA GLU A 241 -11.41 -8.14 9.21
C GLU A 241 -12.84 -7.65 9.44
N GLN A 242 -13.85 -8.46 9.12
CA GLN A 242 -15.24 -8.11 9.39
C GLN A 242 -15.52 -8.01 10.90
N CYS A 243 -14.86 -8.81 11.75
CA CYS A 243 -15.11 -8.79 13.18
C CYS A 243 -14.63 -7.49 13.85
N SER A 244 -13.56 -6.88 13.33
CA SER A 244 -13.06 -5.58 13.79
C SER A 244 -13.87 -4.41 13.26
N GLY A 245 -14.80 -4.66 12.32
CA GLY A 245 -15.59 -3.63 11.65
C GLY A 245 -14.80 -2.88 10.56
N ASP A 246 -13.67 -3.42 10.09
CA ASP A 246 -12.93 -2.84 8.96
C ASP A 246 -13.67 -3.10 7.64
N CYS A 247 -13.66 -2.12 6.73
CA CYS A 247 -14.16 -2.26 5.37
C CYS A 247 -13.05 -2.27 4.32
N HIS A 248 -11.78 -2.28 4.72
CA HIS A 248 -10.63 -2.39 3.83
C HIS A 248 -10.42 -3.82 3.30
N ASN A 249 -11.50 -4.45 2.83
CA ASN A 249 -11.52 -5.81 2.30
C ASN A 249 -12.36 -5.84 1.02
N LEU A 250 -11.87 -6.48 -0.05
CA LEU A 250 -12.60 -6.57 -1.32
C LEU A 250 -14.04 -7.08 -1.16
N ILE A 251 -14.26 -8.08 -0.31
CA ILE A 251 -15.58 -8.69 -0.11
C ILE A 251 -16.55 -7.68 0.50
N ALA A 252 -16.10 -6.91 1.49
CA ALA A 252 -16.90 -5.83 2.07
C ALA A 252 -17.20 -4.76 1.03
N VAL A 253 -16.17 -4.28 0.32
CA VAL A 253 -16.28 -3.23 -0.70
C VAL A 253 -17.25 -3.64 -1.81
N VAL A 254 -17.14 -4.85 -2.34
CA VAL A 254 -18.02 -5.38 -3.39
C VAL A 254 -19.46 -5.53 -2.88
N ALA A 255 -19.65 -6.11 -1.70
CA ALA A 255 -20.97 -6.29 -1.12
C ALA A 255 -21.71 -4.95 -0.95
N ILE A 256 -21.00 -3.92 -0.49
CA ILE A 256 -21.54 -2.56 -0.30
C ILE A 256 -21.85 -1.91 -1.66
N ASN A 257 -20.86 -1.81 -2.55
CA ASN A 257 -20.98 -1.08 -3.81
C ASN A 257 -22.02 -1.71 -4.75
N LYS A 258 -22.13 -3.03 -4.76
CA LYS A 258 -23.12 -3.76 -5.58
C LYS A 258 -24.41 -4.08 -4.84
N ASN A 259 -24.51 -3.79 -3.55
CA ASN A 259 -25.67 -4.07 -2.71
C ASN A 259 -26.08 -5.57 -2.71
N ILE A 260 -25.10 -6.47 -2.74
CA ILE A 260 -25.27 -7.94 -2.80
C ILE A 260 -24.97 -8.61 -1.46
N THR A 261 -25.22 -9.92 -1.37
CA THR A 261 -24.88 -10.73 -0.19
C THR A 261 -23.36 -10.91 -0.07
N VAL A 262 -22.87 -11.19 1.15
CA VAL A 262 -21.45 -11.56 1.35
C VAL A 262 -21.08 -12.79 0.50
N GLN A 263 -21.97 -13.79 0.43
CA GLN A 263 -21.74 -14.99 -0.38
C GLN A 263 -21.62 -14.64 -1.88
N ALA A 264 -22.46 -13.75 -2.41
CA ALA A 264 -22.36 -13.31 -3.80
C ALA A 264 -21.10 -12.45 -4.04
N ALA A 265 -20.63 -11.71 -3.04
CA ALA A 265 -19.37 -10.98 -3.12
C ALA A 265 -18.16 -11.94 -3.14
N MET A 266 -18.20 -13.06 -2.41
CA MET A 266 -17.20 -14.14 -2.49
C MET A 266 -17.14 -14.74 -3.90
N GLU A 267 -18.30 -15.02 -4.51
CA GLU A 267 -18.38 -15.52 -5.90
C GLU A 267 -17.89 -14.48 -6.92
N TYR A 268 -18.18 -13.20 -6.68
CA TYR A 268 -17.68 -12.10 -7.49
C TYR A 268 -16.14 -12.00 -7.44
N ALA A 269 -15.56 -12.07 -6.23
CA ALA A 269 -14.12 -12.07 -6.04
C ALA A 269 -13.45 -13.27 -6.73
N MET A 270 -14.08 -14.46 -6.70
CA MET A 270 -13.60 -15.62 -7.45
C MET A 270 -13.53 -15.34 -8.96
N GLY A 271 -14.58 -14.74 -9.55
CA GLY A 271 -14.55 -14.35 -10.96
C GLY A 271 -13.48 -13.32 -11.30
N MET A 272 -13.17 -12.41 -10.36
CA MET A 272 -12.04 -11.49 -10.49
C MET A 272 -10.70 -12.24 -10.48
N ILE A 273 -10.50 -13.18 -9.54
CA ILE A 273 -9.29 -14.02 -9.46
C ILE A 273 -9.09 -14.83 -10.75
N ASP A 274 -10.14 -15.48 -11.26
CA ASP A 274 -10.07 -16.23 -12.53
C ASP A 274 -9.65 -15.33 -13.70
N SER A 275 -10.19 -14.11 -13.75
CA SER A 275 -9.83 -13.12 -14.78
C SER A 275 -8.39 -12.66 -14.65
N ALA A 276 -7.88 -12.48 -13.42
CA ALA A 276 -6.50 -12.12 -13.17
C ALA A 276 -5.53 -13.26 -13.51
N ILE A 277 -5.89 -14.52 -13.25
CA ILE A 277 -5.13 -15.71 -13.68
C ILE A 277 -5.02 -15.76 -15.21
N ALA A 278 -6.12 -15.55 -15.92
CA ALA A 278 -6.11 -15.52 -17.38
C ALA A 278 -5.18 -14.40 -17.92
N ARG A 279 -5.31 -13.19 -17.36
CA ARG A 279 -4.44 -12.06 -17.70
C ARG A 279 -2.97 -12.34 -17.38
N PHE A 280 -2.67 -12.99 -16.26
CA PHE A 280 -1.30 -13.34 -15.90
C PHE A 280 -0.63 -14.17 -17.00
N PHE A 281 -1.28 -15.24 -17.47
CA PHE A 281 -0.73 -16.09 -18.53
C PHE A 281 -0.66 -15.38 -19.90
N GLU A 282 -1.63 -14.51 -20.21
CA GLU A 282 -1.57 -13.67 -21.40
C GLU A 282 -0.34 -12.76 -21.38
N GLU A 283 -0.08 -12.10 -20.25
CA GLU A 283 1.08 -11.22 -20.12
C GLU A 283 2.41 -11.97 -20.11
N CYS A 284 2.47 -13.18 -19.55
CA CYS A 284 3.62 -14.07 -19.70
C CYS A 284 3.95 -14.34 -21.18
N ALA A 285 2.94 -14.53 -22.03
CA ALA A 285 3.13 -14.74 -23.47
C ALA A 285 3.52 -13.45 -24.22
N ASN A 286 3.22 -12.28 -23.67
CA ASN A 286 3.54 -10.97 -24.23
C ASN A 286 4.92 -10.45 -23.83
N VAL A 287 5.67 -11.14 -22.97
CA VAL A 287 7.04 -10.75 -22.62
C VAL A 287 7.95 -10.97 -23.84
N PRO A 288 8.59 -9.91 -24.39
CA PRO A 288 9.46 -10.05 -25.55
C PRO A 288 10.77 -10.74 -25.17
N SER A 289 11.51 -11.18 -26.18
CA SER A 289 12.92 -11.56 -26.00
C SER A 289 13.77 -10.30 -25.83
N PHE A 290 14.66 -10.32 -24.84
CA PHE A 290 15.71 -9.33 -24.57
C PHE A 290 17.10 -9.85 -24.97
N GLY A 291 17.15 -11.02 -25.61
CA GLY A 291 18.36 -11.67 -26.08
C GLY A 291 18.78 -12.87 -25.21
N PRO A 292 19.65 -13.74 -25.76
CA PRO A 292 19.94 -15.06 -25.18
C PRO A 292 20.57 -15.03 -23.78
N ASP A 293 21.22 -13.92 -23.40
CA ASP A 293 21.83 -13.76 -22.08
C ASP A 293 20.85 -13.26 -21.00
N VAL A 294 19.77 -12.59 -21.42
CA VAL A 294 18.78 -11.96 -20.52
C VAL A 294 17.54 -12.83 -20.38
N ASP A 295 17.11 -13.47 -21.46
CA ASP A 295 15.91 -14.30 -21.51
C ASP A 295 15.87 -15.37 -20.40
N PRO A 296 16.95 -16.14 -20.12
CA PRO A 296 16.92 -17.13 -19.05
C PRO A 296 16.64 -16.53 -17.67
N LYS A 297 17.12 -15.31 -17.40
CA LYS A 297 16.88 -14.63 -16.11
C LYS A 297 15.45 -14.13 -16.01
N VAL A 298 14.92 -13.57 -17.10
CA VAL A 298 13.51 -13.14 -17.16
C VAL A 298 12.57 -14.32 -16.97
N GLN A 299 12.83 -15.45 -17.65
CA GLN A 299 12.03 -16.67 -17.50
C GLN A 299 12.14 -17.26 -16.08
N ALA A 300 13.34 -17.27 -15.48
CA ALA A 300 13.51 -17.67 -14.09
C ALA A 300 12.73 -16.76 -13.12
N TYR A 301 12.73 -15.44 -13.36
CA TYR A 301 11.97 -14.49 -12.57
C TYR A 301 10.45 -14.71 -12.69
N ILE A 302 9.93 -14.88 -13.91
CA ILE A 302 8.50 -15.18 -14.16
C ILE A 302 8.11 -16.47 -13.43
N LYS A 303 8.94 -17.53 -13.54
CA LYS A 303 8.72 -18.77 -12.81
C LYS A 303 8.75 -18.57 -11.29
N GLY A 304 9.62 -17.70 -10.80
CA GLY A 304 9.63 -17.28 -9.40
C GLY A 304 8.33 -16.62 -8.97
N VAL A 305 7.73 -15.77 -9.83
CA VAL A 305 6.40 -15.19 -9.56
C VAL A 305 5.33 -16.28 -9.50
N GLU A 306 5.29 -17.21 -10.47
CA GLU A 306 4.35 -18.34 -10.45
C GLU A 306 4.41 -19.18 -9.16
N LEU A 307 5.62 -19.52 -8.71
CA LEU A 307 5.84 -20.28 -7.47
C LEU A 307 5.45 -19.46 -6.24
N TYR A 308 5.70 -18.15 -6.27
CA TYR A 308 5.26 -17.25 -5.22
C TYR A 308 3.74 -17.23 -5.12
N LEU A 309 3.03 -17.19 -6.27
CA LEU A 309 1.57 -17.23 -6.33
C LEU A 309 1.01 -18.50 -5.67
N SER A 310 1.44 -19.69 -6.12
CA SER A 310 0.95 -20.96 -5.57
C SER A 310 1.31 -21.09 -4.09
N GLY A 311 2.57 -20.85 -3.73
CA GLY A 311 3.06 -20.99 -2.36
C GLY A 311 2.33 -20.09 -1.38
N SER A 312 2.11 -18.82 -1.75
CA SER A 312 1.40 -17.87 -0.90
C SER A 312 -0.09 -18.21 -0.78
N VAL A 313 -0.77 -18.63 -1.85
CA VAL A 313 -2.20 -18.99 -1.75
C VAL A 313 -2.39 -20.27 -0.93
N TYR A 314 -1.58 -21.31 -1.18
CA TYR A 314 -1.66 -22.56 -0.43
C TYR A 314 -1.44 -22.35 1.08
N TRP A 315 -0.51 -21.47 1.45
CA TRP A 315 -0.23 -21.15 2.85
C TRP A 315 -1.46 -20.66 3.63
N HIS A 316 -2.42 -19.97 3.01
CA HIS A 316 -3.62 -19.47 3.71
C HIS A 316 -4.45 -20.57 4.39
N LEU A 317 -4.37 -21.81 3.87
CA LEU A 317 -5.04 -22.98 4.41
C LEU A 317 -4.09 -23.99 5.07
N GLU A 318 -2.80 -23.67 5.19
CA GLU A 318 -1.83 -24.38 6.05
C GLU A 318 -1.55 -23.65 7.37
N SER A 319 -1.84 -22.35 7.39
CA SER A 319 -1.58 -21.45 8.51
C SER A 319 -2.75 -21.34 9.49
N GLU A 320 -2.48 -21.28 10.80
CA GLU A 320 -3.51 -20.91 11.78
C GLU A 320 -3.85 -19.40 11.76
N ARG A 321 -3.19 -18.57 10.93
CA ARG A 321 -3.37 -17.10 10.92
C ARG A 321 -4.83 -16.65 10.73
N TYR A 322 -5.58 -17.29 9.83
CA TYR A 322 -6.92 -16.84 9.45
C TYR A 322 -8.05 -17.55 10.19
N PHE A 323 -7.88 -18.86 10.41
CA PHE A 323 -8.93 -19.73 10.95
C PHE A 323 -8.57 -20.37 12.28
N GLY A 324 -7.37 -20.08 12.82
CA GLY A 324 -6.87 -20.71 14.03
C GLY A 324 -6.83 -22.24 13.90
N PRO A 325 -7.10 -22.97 14.99
CA PRO A 325 -7.18 -24.43 14.99
C PRO A 325 -8.26 -25.01 14.06
N ARG A 326 -9.19 -24.19 13.53
CA ARG A 326 -10.23 -24.62 12.59
C ARG A 326 -9.71 -24.74 11.15
N VAL A 327 -8.49 -24.30 10.85
CA VAL A 327 -7.96 -24.25 9.47
C VAL A 327 -8.12 -25.59 8.73
N LYS A 328 -7.86 -26.72 9.39
CA LYS A 328 -8.05 -28.05 8.77
C LYS A 328 -9.51 -28.29 8.36
N HIS A 329 -10.46 -27.95 9.22
CA HIS A 329 -11.88 -28.09 8.91
C HIS A 329 -12.30 -27.16 7.75
N VAL A 330 -11.81 -25.91 7.76
CA VAL A 330 -12.08 -24.95 6.68
C VAL A 330 -11.46 -25.43 5.37
N LYS A 331 -10.24 -25.98 5.38
CA LYS A 331 -9.61 -26.56 4.19
C LYS A 331 -10.40 -27.73 3.62
N ASP A 332 -10.92 -28.62 4.47
CA ASP A 332 -11.66 -29.81 4.04
C ASP A 332 -13.07 -29.49 3.53
N THR A 333 -13.69 -28.40 4.00
CA THR A 333 -15.12 -28.11 3.74
C THR A 333 -15.39 -26.82 2.99
N LEU A 334 -14.42 -25.89 2.98
CA LEU A 334 -14.54 -24.49 2.58
C LEU A 334 -15.63 -23.72 3.34
N MET A 335 -16.08 -24.22 4.49
CA MET A 335 -17.12 -23.58 5.30
C MET A 335 -16.52 -22.78 6.44
N VAL A 336 -16.99 -21.55 6.62
CA VAL A 336 -16.54 -20.66 7.71
C VAL A 336 -17.76 -20.15 8.47
N GLU A 337 -17.79 -20.46 9.77
CA GLU A 337 -18.67 -19.79 10.72
C GLU A 337 -18.03 -18.45 11.11
N LEU A 338 -18.70 -17.36 10.73
CA LEU A 338 -18.21 -16.00 10.97
C LEU A 338 -18.21 -15.69 12.47
N ARG A 339 -17.15 -15.04 12.92
CA ARG A 339 -17.05 -14.50 14.28
C ARG A 339 -18.05 -13.37 14.49
N PRO A 340 -18.55 -13.20 15.73
CA PRO A 340 -19.25 -11.99 16.09
C PRO A 340 -18.31 -10.78 15.96
N LEU A 341 -18.89 -9.59 15.87
CA LEU A 341 -18.13 -8.35 15.99
C LEU A 341 -17.40 -8.29 17.33
N ASP A 342 -16.21 -7.70 17.31
CA ASP A 342 -15.43 -7.41 18.50
C ASP A 342 -16.17 -6.41 19.41
N GLU A 343 -15.89 -6.46 20.70
CA GLU A 343 -16.54 -5.58 21.67
C GLU A 343 -16.24 -4.11 21.34
N GLY A 344 -17.30 -3.32 21.12
CA GLY A 344 -17.19 -1.91 20.74
C GLY A 344 -16.93 -1.66 19.25
N ALA A 345 -16.68 -2.70 18.44
CA ALA A 345 -16.64 -2.57 17.00
C ALA A 345 -18.02 -2.19 16.46
N LYS A 346 -18.04 -1.21 15.56
CA LYS A 346 -19.23 -0.90 14.77
C LYS A 346 -19.06 -1.62 13.44
N PRO A 347 -20.05 -2.38 12.97
CA PRO A 347 -19.95 -2.94 11.64
C PRO A 347 -19.78 -1.76 10.68
N ALA A 348 -18.82 -1.84 9.77
CA ALA A 348 -18.56 -0.75 8.83
C ALA A 348 -19.86 -0.28 8.15
N PHE A 349 -20.78 -1.21 7.88
CA PHE A 349 -22.09 -0.96 7.29
C PHE A 349 -23.13 -1.97 7.81
N ASN A 350 -24.41 -1.86 7.41
CA ASN A 350 -25.45 -2.87 7.64
C ASN A 350 -25.19 -4.22 6.91
N LEU A 351 -23.92 -4.61 6.73
CA LEU A 351 -23.42 -5.87 6.17
C LEU A 351 -23.98 -7.10 6.90
N ILE A 352 -24.37 -6.95 8.16
CA ILE A 352 -24.78 -8.06 9.04
C ILE A 352 -26.00 -8.86 8.48
N TYR A 353 -26.81 -8.33 7.56
CA TYR A 353 -28.12 -8.95 7.29
C TYR A 353 -28.46 -9.27 5.82
N LYS A 354 -27.47 -9.32 4.93
CA LYS A 354 -27.64 -10.00 3.63
C LYS A 354 -26.81 -11.29 3.56
N LEU A 355 -26.79 -12.08 4.63
CA LEU A 355 -26.32 -13.46 4.58
C LEU A 355 -27.50 -14.33 4.13
N PRO A 356 -27.32 -15.31 3.23
CA PRO A 356 -28.44 -16.14 2.78
C PRO A 356 -29.05 -16.84 3.99
N SER A 357 -30.32 -16.54 4.29
CA SER A 357 -31.06 -17.07 5.46
C SER A 357 -31.28 -18.59 5.42
N ASN A 358 -30.69 -19.32 4.47
CA ASN A 358 -31.16 -20.63 4.03
C ASN A 358 -30.06 -21.70 3.85
N LEU A 359 -28.80 -21.49 4.28
CA LEU A 359 -27.82 -22.59 4.35
C LEU A 359 -28.05 -23.43 5.61
N THR A 360 -29.23 -24.05 5.68
CA THR A 360 -29.51 -25.08 6.69
C THR A 360 -28.73 -26.36 6.35
N SER A 361 -28.46 -27.18 7.35
CA SER A 361 -27.81 -28.50 7.24
C SER A 361 -28.39 -29.41 6.14
N ASN A 362 -29.62 -29.17 5.70
CA ASN A 362 -30.28 -29.89 4.61
C ASN A 362 -29.74 -29.52 3.21
N VAL A 363 -29.20 -28.32 3.00
CA VAL A 363 -28.54 -27.91 1.74
C VAL A 363 -27.10 -28.47 1.69
N LEU A 364 -26.43 -28.54 2.85
CA LEU A 364 -25.10 -29.15 3.01
C LEU A 364 -25.07 -30.65 2.69
N ALA A 365 -26.18 -31.36 2.90
CA ALA A 365 -26.30 -32.79 2.54
C ALA A 365 -26.41 -33.04 1.03
N ALA A 366 -26.76 -32.03 0.22
CA ALA A 366 -26.96 -32.18 -1.22
C ALA A 366 -25.68 -32.01 -2.06
N VAL A 367 -24.57 -31.54 -1.46
CA VAL A 367 -23.31 -31.22 -2.15
C VAL A 367 -22.18 -32.21 -1.81
N THR A 368 -22.51 -33.39 -1.28
CA THR A 368 -21.53 -34.48 -1.26
C THR A 368 -21.22 -34.88 -2.72
N PRO A 369 -19.94 -34.97 -3.14
CA PRO A 369 -19.63 -35.42 -4.49
C PRO A 369 -20.11 -36.86 -4.64
N THR A 370 -21.17 -37.05 -5.41
CA THR A 370 -21.57 -38.39 -5.84
C THR A 370 -20.48 -38.87 -6.78
N THR A 371 -19.73 -39.88 -6.34
CA THR A 371 -18.91 -40.72 -7.20
C THR A 371 -19.83 -41.50 -8.13
N LYS A 372 -20.36 -40.82 -9.16
CA LYS A 372 -21.00 -41.44 -10.30
C LYS A 372 -20.19 -41.08 -11.54
N THR A 373 -19.50 -42.09 -12.05
CA THR A 373 -18.97 -42.13 -13.40
C THR A 373 -20.02 -41.60 -14.38
N PRO A 374 -19.68 -40.64 -15.26
CA PRO A 374 -20.65 -40.14 -16.22
C PRO A 374 -21.00 -41.24 -17.23
N GLU A 375 -22.29 -41.52 -17.38
CA GLU A 375 -22.80 -42.29 -18.51
C GLU A 375 -22.49 -41.53 -19.82
N PRO A 376 -22.12 -42.24 -20.91
CA PRO A 376 -21.77 -41.59 -22.15
C PRO A 376 -23.01 -40.97 -22.82
N VAL A 377 -22.97 -39.66 -23.02
CA VAL A 377 -23.97 -38.91 -23.80
C VAL A 377 -23.79 -39.26 -25.30
N PRO A 378 -24.88 -39.47 -26.07
CA PRO A 378 -24.77 -39.82 -27.49
C PRO A 378 -24.19 -38.67 -28.31
N VAL A 379 -23.20 -38.98 -29.14
CA VAL A 379 -22.55 -38.05 -30.08
C VAL A 379 -23.57 -37.57 -31.11
N ALA A 380 -23.89 -36.27 -31.09
CA ALA A 380 -24.63 -35.62 -32.16
C ALA A 380 -23.70 -35.45 -33.38
N ALA A 381 -24.19 -35.86 -34.55
CA ALA A 381 -23.47 -35.81 -35.81
C ALA A 381 -23.10 -34.37 -36.20
N ALA A 382 -21.84 -34.18 -36.61
CA ALA A 382 -21.32 -32.90 -37.10
C ALA A 382 -21.96 -32.51 -38.44
N PRO A 383 -22.28 -31.21 -38.67
CA PRO A 383 -22.75 -30.76 -39.97
C PRO A 383 -21.58 -30.70 -40.98
N THR A 384 -21.80 -31.32 -42.14
CA THR A 384 -20.93 -31.29 -43.32
C THR A 384 -20.82 -29.89 -43.90
N VAL A 385 -19.60 -29.34 -43.94
CA VAL A 385 -19.26 -28.10 -44.64
C VAL A 385 -18.74 -28.44 -46.05
N ALA A 386 -19.37 -27.87 -47.07
CA ALA A 386 -18.97 -27.99 -48.48
C ALA A 386 -17.69 -27.17 -48.78
N PRO A 387 -16.84 -27.60 -49.74
CA PRO A 387 -15.55 -26.95 -50.01
C PRO A 387 -15.70 -25.70 -50.89
N SER A 388 -15.00 -24.63 -50.53
CA SER A 388 -14.84 -23.43 -51.36
C SER A 388 -13.56 -23.49 -52.22
N PRO A 389 -13.53 -22.84 -53.41
CA PRO A 389 -12.49 -23.04 -54.43
C PRO A 389 -11.20 -22.21 -54.22
N PRO A 390 -10.10 -22.51 -54.95
CA PRO A 390 -8.74 -22.02 -54.65
C PRO A 390 -8.47 -20.58 -55.14
N PRO A 391 -7.37 -19.94 -54.66
CA PRO A 391 -7.15 -18.51 -54.82
C PRO A 391 -6.53 -18.16 -56.18
N ARG A 392 -6.89 -16.98 -56.72
CA ARG A 392 -6.17 -16.32 -57.82
C ARG A 392 -5.14 -15.35 -57.25
N GLY A 393 -3.94 -15.40 -57.82
CA GLY A 393 -2.81 -14.57 -57.42
C GLY A 393 -2.60 -13.29 -58.25
N SER A 394 -1.54 -12.60 -57.81
CA SER A 394 -0.64 -11.64 -58.47
C SER A 394 -1.07 -10.18 -58.69
N SER A 395 -0.37 -9.30 -57.96
CA SER A 395 0.71 -8.40 -58.43
C SER A 395 0.50 -6.87 -58.48
N ASN A 396 1.48 -6.19 -57.86
CA ASN A 396 2.22 -4.98 -58.24
C ASN A 396 1.56 -3.58 -58.07
N SER A 397 2.08 -2.75 -57.15
CA SER A 397 3.13 -1.71 -57.32
C SER A 397 2.49 -0.33 -57.65
N SER A 398 2.88 0.85 -57.16
CA SER A 398 4.19 1.40 -56.78
C SER A 398 4.05 2.83 -56.20
N THR A 399 5.03 3.25 -55.41
CA THR A 399 5.71 4.59 -55.35
C THR A 399 4.98 5.87 -54.93
N GLY A 400 5.54 6.53 -53.90
CA GLY A 400 5.49 7.98 -53.65
C GLY A 400 6.41 8.40 -52.50
N THR A 401 7.60 8.91 -52.80
CA THR A 401 8.63 9.41 -51.87
C THR A 401 8.70 10.95 -51.82
N VAL A 402 9.35 11.47 -50.76
CA VAL A 402 9.94 12.83 -50.55
C VAL A 402 8.97 13.83 -49.85
N ARG A 403 9.26 14.51 -48.72
CA ARG A 403 10.47 15.24 -48.26
C ARG A 403 10.43 15.54 -46.74
N ALA A 404 11.60 15.83 -46.15
CA ALA A 404 11.83 16.16 -44.74
C ALA A 404 12.04 17.67 -44.44
N SER A 405 11.90 18.00 -43.13
CA SER A 405 12.44 19.14 -42.33
C SER A 405 11.49 20.30 -41.99
N PRO A 406 11.75 21.10 -40.93
CA PRO A 406 11.75 20.78 -39.50
C PRO A 406 10.83 21.76 -38.70
N VAL A 407 10.24 21.38 -37.56
CA VAL A 407 9.47 22.34 -36.72
C VAL A 407 9.95 22.30 -35.27
N GLN A 408 10.24 23.50 -34.79
CA GLN A 408 10.81 23.87 -33.51
C GLN A 408 9.85 23.63 -32.33
N HIS A 409 10.42 23.34 -31.16
CA HIS A 409 9.72 23.37 -29.87
C HIS A 409 9.35 24.82 -29.51
N GLU A 410 8.06 25.07 -29.26
CA GLU A 410 7.60 26.22 -28.46
C GLU A 410 6.79 25.70 -27.26
N ILE A 411 7.22 26.10 -26.07
CA ILE A 411 6.58 25.84 -24.78
C ILE A 411 5.52 26.93 -24.58
N HIS A 412 4.23 26.56 -24.57
CA HIS A 412 3.16 27.47 -24.17
C HIS A 412 3.07 27.54 -22.64
N ALA A 413 3.19 28.74 -22.08
CA ALA A 413 2.90 29.03 -20.67
C ALA A 413 1.37 28.97 -20.41
N PRO A 414 0.92 28.45 -19.25
CA PRO A 414 -0.50 28.39 -18.91
C PRO A 414 -1.09 29.76 -18.55
N THR A 415 -2.28 30.03 -19.09
CA THR A 415 -3.08 31.24 -18.88
C THR A 415 -3.64 31.36 -17.44
N PRO A 416 -3.74 32.56 -16.82
CA PRO A 416 -4.27 32.73 -15.47
C PRO A 416 -5.78 32.48 -15.39
N ILE A 417 -6.23 31.77 -14.35
CA ILE A 417 -7.64 31.53 -14.03
C ILE A 417 -8.27 32.82 -13.47
N SER A 418 -9.27 33.35 -14.17
CA SER A 418 -10.09 34.50 -13.72
C SER A 418 -11.17 34.03 -12.70
N PRO A 419 -11.46 34.81 -11.64
CA PRO A 419 -12.33 34.40 -10.53
C PRO A 419 -13.85 34.38 -10.83
N PHE A 420 -14.26 34.57 -12.08
CA PHE A 420 -15.65 34.43 -12.50
C PHE A 420 -15.77 33.40 -13.62
N ASN A 421 -15.79 32.12 -13.24
CA ASN A 421 -16.26 31.05 -14.11
C ASN A 421 -17.79 30.88 -13.88
N PRO A 422 -18.66 31.28 -14.81
CA PRO A 422 -20.11 31.17 -14.65
C PRO A 422 -20.65 29.73 -14.70
N ASN A 423 -19.79 28.71 -14.83
CA ASN A 423 -20.18 27.30 -14.87
C ASN A 423 -20.07 26.55 -13.54
N PHE A 424 -19.97 27.24 -12.39
CA PHE A 424 -20.10 26.59 -11.08
C PHE A 424 -21.60 26.37 -10.76
N PRO A 425 -22.09 25.13 -10.60
CA PRO A 425 -23.48 24.89 -10.27
C PRO A 425 -23.73 25.21 -8.79
N THR A 426 -24.30 26.38 -8.51
CA THR A 426 -24.83 26.74 -7.19
C THR A 426 -26.18 26.05 -6.98
N SER A 427 -26.20 24.87 -6.34
CA SER A 427 -27.45 24.18 -6.02
C SER A 427 -27.50 23.60 -4.60
N ASN A 428 -26.76 24.17 -3.64
CA ASN A 428 -26.96 23.86 -2.22
C ASN A 428 -27.42 25.09 -1.42
N PRO A 429 -28.70 25.18 -1.04
CA PRO A 429 -29.26 26.31 -0.30
C PRO A 429 -28.80 26.41 1.17
N ASN A 430 -27.97 25.48 1.67
CA ASN A 430 -27.46 25.48 3.05
C ASN A 430 -25.99 25.95 3.21
N MET A 431 -25.32 26.41 2.15
CA MET A 431 -23.97 26.97 2.29
C MET A 431 -24.03 28.43 2.75
N MET A 432 -23.39 28.74 3.89
CA MET A 432 -23.15 30.14 4.28
C MET A 432 -22.28 30.84 3.23
N PRO A 433 -22.55 32.12 2.90
CA PRO A 433 -21.70 32.87 2.00
C PRO A 433 -20.30 33.03 2.59
N PRO A 434 -19.25 33.08 1.75
CA PRO A 434 -17.89 33.26 2.22
C PRO A 434 -17.76 34.59 3.00
N PRO A 435 -16.91 34.63 4.04
CA PRO A 435 -16.72 35.84 4.84
C PRO A 435 -16.27 37.00 3.95
N SER A 436 -16.75 38.21 4.26
CA SER A 436 -16.39 39.41 3.50
C SER A 436 -14.89 39.70 3.64
N TYR A 437 -14.33 40.43 2.68
CA TYR A 437 -12.91 40.81 2.70
C TYR A 437 -12.49 41.51 4.02
N GLU A 438 -13.38 42.32 4.60
CA GLU A 438 -13.11 42.94 5.91
C GLU A 438 -13.09 41.93 7.06
N GLN A 439 -13.97 40.93 7.05
CA GLN A 439 -13.96 39.86 8.05
C GLN A 439 -12.69 39.02 7.97
N GLN A 440 -12.21 38.74 6.75
CA GLN A 440 -10.94 38.04 6.52
C GLN A 440 -9.74 38.87 7.00
N ARG A 441 -9.75 40.19 6.75
CA ARG A 441 -8.68 41.10 7.17
C ARG A 441 -8.57 41.21 8.69
N VAL A 442 -9.70 41.35 9.39
CA VAL A 442 -9.74 41.42 10.87
C VAL A 442 -9.25 40.13 11.50
N PHE A 443 -9.63 38.98 10.92
CA PHE A 443 -9.17 37.67 11.40
C PHE A 443 -7.66 37.47 11.22
N ALA A 444 -7.10 37.92 10.09
CA ALA A 444 -5.66 37.88 9.85
C ALA A 444 -4.87 38.75 10.85
N GLN A 445 -5.38 39.94 11.18
CA GLN A 445 -4.76 40.81 12.20
C GLN A 445 -4.79 40.18 13.59
N PHE A 446 -5.89 39.52 13.96
CA PHE A 446 -6.00 38.80 15.23
C PHE A 446 -4.99 37.66 15.33
N MET A 447 -4.83 36.85 14.27
CA MET A 447 -3.87 35.75 14.24
C MET A 447 -2.41 36.24 14.30
N ALA A 448 -2.09 37.36 13.65
CA ALA A 448 -0.76 37.97 13.72
C ALA A 448 -0.42 38.44 15.14
N ALA A 449 -1.38 39.08 15.84
CA ALA A 449 -1.18 39.53 17.22
C ALA A 449 -0.97 38.36 18.20
N GLN A 450 -1.72 37.25 18.03
CA GLN A 450 -1.54 36.04 18.83
C GLN A 450 -0.17 35.37 18.62
N LEU A 451 0.36 35.43 17.40
CA LEU A 451 1.69 34.91 17.08
C LEU A 451 2.79 35.76 17.75
N GLU A 452 2.67 37.08 17.70
CA GLU A 452 3.60 38.00 18.37
C GLU A 452 3.63 37.82 19.90
N ASP A 453 2.48 37.61 20.53
CA ASP A 453 2.40 37.36 21.98
C ASP A 453 3.06 36.03 22.37
N LYS A 454 2.88 34.98 21.56
CA LYS A 454 3.57 33.69 21.76
C LYS A 454 5.08 33.81 21.61
N MET A 455 5.55 34.52 20.59
CA MET A 455 6.98 34.74 20.36
C MET A 455 7.63 35.56 21.49
N ARG A 456 6.89 36.50 22.10
CA ARG A 456 7.34 37.23 23.30
C ARG A 456 7.41 36.34 24.54
N ALA A 457 6.45 35.43 24.72
CA ALA A 457 6.43 34.50 25.85
C ALA A 457 7.59 33.49 25.80
N GLU A 458 7.97 33.01 24.61
CA GLU A 458 9.06 32.04 24.44
C GLU A 458 10.46 32.67 24.60
N GLN A 459 10.62 33.97 24.35
CA GLN A 459 11.88 34.69 24.61
C GLN A 459 12.17 34.92 26.12
N GLN A 460 11.19 34.73 27.01
CA GLN A 460 11.38 34.90 28.46
C GLN A 460 11.88 33.64 29.19
N TRP A 461 11.99 32.48 28.52
CA TRP A 461 12.48 31.24 29.14
C TRP A 461 14.00 31.09 28.97
N GLN A 462 14.78 31.74 29.84
CA GLN A 462 16.23 31.47 29.98
C GLN A 462 16.52 30.23 30.83
N VAL A 463 17.55 29.50 30.39
CA VAL A 463 18.13 28.24 30.89
C VAL A 463 18.67 28.34 32.33
N PRO A 464 18.55 27.30 33.19
CA PRO A 464 19.26 27.25 34.47
C PRO A 464 20.77 27.10 34.26
N GLN A 465 21.56 28.02 34.82
CA GLN A 465 23.02 28.00 34.81
C GLN A 465 23.57 26.79 35.57
N TYR A 466 24.34 25.92 34.91
CA TYR A 466 25.42 25.17 35.57
C TYR A 466 26.65 25.04 34.65
N TYR A 467 27.79 25.41 35.25
CA TYR A 467 29.19 25.33 34.83
C TYR A 467 29.73 26.29 33.75
N SER A 468 30.53 27.23 34.28
CA SER A 468 31.30 28.27 33.61
C SER A 468 32.59 27.75 32.96
N ALA A 469 32.93 28.28 31.79
CA ALA A 469 34.31 28.40 31.29
C ALA A 469 34.52 29.85 30.78
N PRO A 470 35.72 30.45 30.95
CA PRO A 470 35.89 31.90 30.85
C PRO A 470 35.88 32.43 29.41
N GLN A 471 35.22 33.57 29.22
CA GLN A 471 35.17 34.34 27.97
C GLN A 471 36.43 35.20 27.75
N SER A 472 36.73 35.45 26.47
CA SER A 472 37.64 36.51 25.98
C SER A 472 36.83 37.77 25.59
N PRO A 473 37.31 39.01 25.80
CA PRO A 473 36.52 40.24 25.63
C PRO A 473 36.75 40.96 24.27
N TYR A 474 35.74 41.73 23.81
CA TYR A 474 35.58 42.67 22.65
C TYR A 474 34.47 42.17 21.68
N GLN A 475 33.38 42.87 21.29
CA GLN A 475 32.99 44.31 21.23
C GLN A 475 31.44 44.39 20.93
N PRO A 476 30.55 45.06 21.69
CA PRO A 476 29.08 45.01 21.44
C PRO A 476 28.45 46.15 20.59
N GLN A 477 29.17 47.21 20.22
CA GLN A 477 28.51 48.44 19.71
C GLN A 477 28.25 48.48 18.19
N GLN A 478 28.92 47.66 17.36
CA GLN A 478 28.66 47.62 15.92
C GLN A 478 27.39 46.84 15.55
N GLN A 479 26.99 45.88 16.40
CA GLN A 479 25.90 44.96 16.07
C GLN A 479 24.52 45.63 16.15
N GLN A 480 24.32 46.61 17.04
CA GLN A 480 23.03 47.30 17.21
C GLN A 480 22.68 48.31 16.10
N GLN A 481 23.66 48.92 15.45
CA GLN A 481 23.39 49.83 14.32
C GLN A 481 23.08 49.06 13.03
N LEU A 482 23.68 47.87 12.84
CA LEU A 482 23.41 46.99 11.70
C LEU A 482 21.98 46.40 11.71
N THR A 483 21.39 46.16 12.90
CA THR A 483 20.03 45.59 13.02
C THR A 483 18.94 46.60 12.67
N LYS A 484 19.09 47.88 13.05
CA LYS A 484 18.10 48.93 12.74
C LYS A 484 18.08 49.31 11.26
N ALA A 485 19.22 49.30 10.59
CA ALA A 485 19.30 49.56 9.15
C ALA A 485 18.64 48.45 8.30
N ARG A 486 18.72 47.19 8.74
CA ARG A 486 18.07 46.03 8.07
C ARG A 486 16.56 45.99 8.23
N GLN A 487 16.01 46.48 9.34
CA GLN A 487 14.56 46.43 9.58
C GLN A 487 13.77 47.41 8.70
N ASN A 488 14.31 48.60 8.43
CA ASN A 488 13.61 49.59 7.61
C ASN A 488 13.61 49.25 6.11
N SER A 489 14.63 48.54 5.60
CA SER A 489 14.68 48.15 4.16
C SER A 489 13.75 46.99 3.82
N LEU A 490 13.40 46.15 4.80
CA LEU A 490 12.51 45.00 4.60
C LEU A 490 11.05 45.42 4.40
N MET A 491 10.61 46.48 5.11
CA MET A 491 9.23 46.95 5.04
C MET A 491 8.92 47.70 3.74
N GLU A 492 9.88 48.47 3.21
CA GLU A 492 9.77 49.11 1.88
C GLU A 492 9.81 48.10 0.72
N ALA A 493 10.50 46.97 0.89
CA ALA A 493 10.57 45.91 -0.13
C ALA A 493 9.27 45.08 -0.25
N ILE A 494 8.49 44.98 0.84
CA ILE A 494 7.21 44.26 0.86
C ILE A 494 6.09 45.11 0.23
N LEU A 495 6.10 46.42 0.45
CA LEU A 495 5.06 47.33 -0.07
C LEU A 495 5.18 47.61 -1.58
N ASN A 496 6.32 47.33 -2.21
CA ASN A 496 6.60 47.63 -3.62
C ASN A 496 6.42 46.43 -4.59
N ARG A 497 5.88 45.28 -4.14
CA ARG A 497 5.68 44.11 -5.02
C ARG A 497 4.38 44.21 -5.85
N PRO A 498 4.37 43.72 -7.10
CA PRO A 498 3.21 43.81 -7.97
C PRO A 498 2.02 43.02 -7.40
N THR A 499 0.85 43.68 -7.40
CA THR A 499 -0.39 43.29 -6.71
C THR A 499 -1.03 41.97 -7.17
N SER A 500 -0.57 41.34 -8.25
CA SER A 500 -1.17 40.12 -8.79
C SER A 500 -0.77 38.84 -8.03
N GLU A 501 0.46 38.72 -7.52
CA GLU A 501 0.92 37.50 -6.84
C GLU A 501 0.38 37.39 -5.42
N LEU A 502 0.39 38.51 -4.67
CA LEU A 502 -0.14 38.54 -3.30
C LEU A 502 -1.66 38.29 -3.28
N THR A 503 -2.39 38.82 -4.27
CA THR A 503 -3.84 38.64 -4.39
C THR A 503 -4.20 37.19 -4.71
N ASN A 504 -3.47 36.53 -5.61
CA ASN A 504 -3.71 35.12 -5.94
C ASN A 504 -3.46 34.19 -4.75
N ILE A 505 -2.43 34.47 -3.95
CA ILE A 505 -2.10 33.68 -2.75
C ILE A 505 -3.16 33.86 -1.66
N LEU A 506 -3.64 35.09 -1.44
CA LEU A 506 -4.71 35.36 -0.49
C LEU A 506 -6.05 34.75 -0.92
N VAL A 507 -6.34 34.69 -2.22
CA VAL A 507 -7.50 33.98 -2.78
C VAL A 507 -7.39 32.47 -2.56
N ILE A 508 -6.21 31.87 -2.78
CA ILE A 508 -5.98 30.44 -2.53
C ILE A 508 -6.11 30.12 -1.04
N ALA A 509 -5.51 30.94 -0.17
CA ALA A 509 -5.60 30.77 1.29
C ALA A 509 -7.03 30.92 1.82
N SER A 510 -7.82 31.85 1.26
CA SER A 510 -9.23 32.04 1.66
C SER A 510 -10.16 30.94 1.15
N VAL A 511 -9.90 30.35 -0.02
CA VAL A 511 -10.61 29.16 -0.53
C VAL A 511 -10.30 27.92 0.33
N LEU A 512 -9.05 27.75 0.79
CA LEU A 512 -8.65 26.66 1.68
C LEU A 512 -9.26 26.82 3.10
N MET A 513 -9.34 28.06 3.62
CA MET A 513 -9.99 28.38 4.90
C MET A 513 -11.48 28.09 4.93
N ALA A 514 -12.19 28.24 3.80
CA ALA A 514 -13.63 27.98 3.70
C ALA A 514 -13.97 26.49 3.90
N SER A 515 -12.99 25.59 3.77
CA SER A 515 -13.17 24.14 3.89
C SER A 515 -12.74 23.60 5.25
N SER A 516 -11.69 24.16 5.86
CA SER A 516 -11.27 23.89 7.25
C SER A 516 -10.12 24.83 7.67
N PRO A 517 -10.14 25.45 8.86
CA PRO A 517 -9.03 26.29 9.35
C PRO A 517 -7.69 25.53 9.49
N LEU A 518 -7.72 24.20 9.61
CA LEU A 518 -6.53 23.35 9.74
C LEU A 518 -5.83 23.11 8.39
N ALA A 519 -6.50 23.39 7.26
CA ALA A 519 -5.93 23.19 5.92
C ALA A 519 -4.78 24.17 5.59
N LEU A 520 -4.59 25.22 6.40
CA LEU A 520 -3.52 26.21 6.24
C LEU A 520 -2.20 25.80 6.87
N ILE A 521 -2.21 24.89 7.85
CA ILE A 521 -1.03 24.46 8.59
C ILE A 521 0.16 24.08 7.69
N PRO A 522 -0.01 23.30 6.59
CA PRO A 522 1.12 22.97 5.71
C PRO A 522 1.59 24.13 4.83
N PHE A 523 0.82 25.21 4.71
CA PHE A 523 1.15 26.38 3.87
C PHE A 523 1.70 27.56 4.67
N VAL A 524 1.62 27.53 6.01
CA VAL A 524 2.24 28.53 6.89
C VAL A 524 3.74 28.71 6.62
N PRO A 525 4.55 27.64 6.45
CA PRO A 525 5.98 27.80 6.15
C PRO A 525 6.21 28.48 4.79
N LEU A 526 5.35 28.21 3.80
CA LEU A 526 5.42 28.81 2.47
C LEU A 526 5.07 30.31 2.52
N LEU A 527 4.04 30.66 3.28
CA LEU A 527 3.64 32.05 3.56
C LEU A 527 4.75 32.82 4.32
N VAL A 528 5.41 32.17 5.29
CA VAL A 528 6.53 32.75 6.03
C VAL A 528 7.76 32.96 5.13
N LEU A 529 8.10 32.01 4.26
CA LEU A 529 9.18 32.15 3.27
C LEU A 529 8.90 33.24 2.22
N LEU A 530 7.63 33.40 1.83
CA LEU A 530 7.21 34.41 0.85
C LEU A 530 7.18 35.83 1.44
N LEU A 531 6.81 35.98 2.71
CA LEU A 531 6.74 37.26 3.42
C LEU A 531 8.10 37.67 4.04
N TYR A 532 8.93 36.68 4.41
CA TYR A 532 10.23 36.86 5.07
C TYR A 532 11.29 35.92 4.49
N PRO A 533 11.77 36.17 3.25
CA PRO A 533 12.67 35.27 2.53
C PRO A 533 14.05 35.08 3.17
N GLU A 534 14.42 35.86 4.19
CA GLU A 534 15.66 35.68 4.96
C GLU A 534 15.43 35.15 6.38
N ALA A 535 14.26 34.60 6.70
CA ALA A 535 14.02 33.99 8.01
C ALA A 535 14.92 32.73 8.21
N PRO A 536 15.68 32.63 9.31
CA PRO A 536 16.51 31.45 9.57
C PRO A 536 15.65 30.20 9.77
N ALA A 537 16.13 29.05 9.27
CA ALA A 537 15.42 27.77 9.18
C ALA A 537 14.80 27.25 10.51
N VAL A 538 15.19 27.81 11.65
CA VAL A 538 14.64 27.47 12.97
C VAL A 538 13.21 28.00 13.17
N LEU A 539 12.79 29.05 12.44
CA LEU A 539 11.41 29.58 12.49
C LEU A 539 10.43 28.83 11.55
N LEU A 540 10.93 27.90 10.73
CA LEU A 540 10.14 27.14 9.75
C LEU A 540 9.74 25.74 10.25
N ALA A 541 10.21 25.32 11.42
CA ALA A 541 9.80 24.11 12.13
C ALA A 541 8.73 24.46 13.16
#